data_AF-A0A8T9T4X7-F1
#
_entry.id   AF-A0A8T9T4X7-F1
#
_cell.length_a   1.000
_cell.length_b   1.000
_cell.length_c   1.000
_cell.angle_alpha   90.00
_cell.angle_beta   90.00
_cell.angle_gamma   90.00
#
_symmetry.space_group_name_H-M   'P 1'
#
loop_
_entity.id
_entity.type
_entity.pdbx_description
1 polymer ?
#
loop_
_entity_poly.entity_id
_entity_poly.type
_entity_poly.pdbx_seq_one_letter_code
_entity_poly.pdbx_strand_id
1 'polypeptide(L)'
;MPEAQGVYIRDLDAATTIAQLLAGNYEFEQQQANGAFKSLKVSPGLLLQFVGAYLAGPNNRRDLLKAVPDEAGRTALATDLLCLNTTCYVESPAAIYRLQRDATGPLSVFQDGSFSGGKVAARWVPVVVGGGEATPFTITPTVSDGGIQAGTTYTNVTSEDLWRLKLELFQAPSFNNSLRVQGADSATYKVGTQFPQGFKSVTWSTSNSGNVQANSLTFRDVTGNTVLASAEANDGTLSASTTAFTITKGVTRVFLLSGLDTKGNAFFDDVTYSGLFASTFGYLSTQNPTFAQLLNLGNERLQDGRSRTIGGVMAGTGLYTVYAWEDNAGNDDVAQILQDGVDSIRGAFREVRRLSGQNELGAAVTMAYIVSNATQAFTNSTLEFK
;
A
#
# COMPACT_ATOMS: atom_id res chain seq x y z
N MET A 1 41.24 -8.48 -52.34
CA MET A 1 40.20 -7.42 -52.21
C MET A 1 40.63 -6.30 -53.13
N PRO A 2 39.75 -5.71 -53.96
CA PRO A 2 40.16 -4.58 -54.80
C PRO A 2 40.50 -3.41 -53.90
N GLU A 3 41.66 -2.79 -54.15
CA GLU A 3 42.17 -1.61 -53.44
C GLU A 3 41.12 -0.50 -53.46
N ALA A 4 40.89 0.17 -52.33
CA ALA A 4 39.85 1.19 -52.23
C ALA A 4 40.13 2.33 -53.23
N GLN A 5 39.23 2.53 -54.19
CA GLN A 5 39.32 3.62 -55.16
C GLN A 5 39.15 4.96 -54.44
N GLY A 6 40.28 5.62 -54.17
CA GLY A 6 40.30 6.95 -53.55
C GLY A 6 39.75 8.02 -54.49
N VAL A 7 39.06 9.01 -53.91
CA VAL A 7 38.76 10.27 -54.59
C VAL A 7 39.86 11.26 -54.21
N TYR A 8 40.47 11.91 -55.19
CA TYR A 8 41.59 12.83 -54.97
C TYR A 8 41.26 14.23 -55.47
N ILE A 9 41.81 15.24 -54.80
CA ILE A 9 41.73 16.64 -55.23
C ILE A 9 43.02 16.94 -55.99
N ARG A 10 42.91 17.13 -57.29
CA ARG A 10 44.09 17.24 -58.16
C ARG A 10 44.87 18.54 -57.96
N ASP A 11 44.15 19.62 -57.68
CA ASP A 11 44.70 20.98 -57.72
C ASP A 11 45.04 21.55 -56.33
N LEU A 12 45.02 20.72 -55.28
CA LEU A 12 45.21 21.19 -53.90
C LEU A 12 46.65 21.69 -53.67
N ASP A 13 47.63 21.05 -54.29
CA ASP A 13 49.06 21.33 -54.08
C ASP A 13 49.52 22.66 -54.68
N ALA A 14 48.72 23.26 -55.57
CA ALA A 14 49.01 24.55 -56.18
C ALA A 14 48.61 25.76 -55.30
N ALA A 15 47.78 25.54 -54.27
CA ALA A 15 47.29 26.60 -53.41
C ALA A 15 48.16 26.72 -52.14
N THR A 16 49.05 27.71 -52.10
CA THR A 16 49.96 27.94 -50.96
C THR A 16 49.43 28.98 -49.96
N THR A 17 48.30 29.63 -50.27
CA THR A 17 47.66 30.63 -49.40
C THR A 17 46.14 30.44 -49.33
N ILE A 18 45.51 30.88 -48.24
CA ILE A 18 44.06 30.76 -48.01
C ILE A 18 43.26 31.54 -49.08
N ALA A 19 43.76 32.69 -49.53
CA ALA A 19 43.10 33.48 -50.57
C ALA A 19 43.06 32.73 -51.93
N GLN A 20 44.14 32.01 -52.27
CA GLN A 20 44.15 31.13 -53.44
C GLN A 20 43.22 29.92 -53.24
N LEU A 21 43.09 29.43 -52.00
CA LEU A 21 42.19 28.33 -51.66
C LEU A 21 40.70 28.69 -51.83
N LEU A 22 40.36 29.97 -51.68
CA LEU A 22 38.98 30.48 -51.72
C LEU A 22 38.60 31.09 -53.08
N ALA A 23 39.58 31.30 -53.98
CA ALA A 23 39.36 31.88 -55.30
C ALA A 23 39.39 30.84 -56.45
N GLY A 24 39.94 29.64 -56.22
CA GLY A 24 40.05 28.59 -57.22
C GLY A 24 38.78 27.75 -57.39
N ASN A 25 38.60 27.07 -58.52
CA ASN A 25 37.67 25.94 -58.63
C ASN A 25 38.47 24.65 -58.49
N TYR A 26 38.00 23.71 -57.67
CA TYR A 26 38.74 22.47 -57.36
C TYR A 26 38.19 21.31 -58.16
N GLU A 27 39.07 20.59 -58.86
CA GLU A 27 38.72 19.39 -59.59
C GLU A 27 38.96 18.14 -58.73
N PHE A 28 37.87 17.41 -58.50
CA PHE A 28 37.87 16.11 -57.84
C PHE A 28 37.88 15.04 -58.91
N GLU A 29 38.84 14.13 -58.84
CA GLU A 29 38.93 12.99 -59.76
C GLU A 29 38.67 11.69 -59.02
N GLN A 30 37.81 10.85 -59.60
CA GLN A 30 37.64 9.46 -59.19
C GLN A 30 38.09 8.55 -60.32
N GLN A 31 39.01 7.64 -60.03
CA GLN A 31 39.39 6.58 -60.96
C GLN A 31 38.30 5.51 -60.97
N GLN A 32 37.71 5.26 -62.12
CA GLN A 32 36.71 4.22 -62.31
C GLN A 32 37.38 2.85 -62.43
N ALA A 33 36.59 1.78 -62.23
CA ALA A 33 37.06 0.39 -62.32
C ALA A 33 37.68 0.00 -63.67
N ASN A 34 37.40 0.74 -64.74
CA ASN A 34 37.99 0.54 -66.07
C ASN A 34 39.29 1.36 -66.30
N GLY A 35 39.80 2.06 -65.27
CA GLY A 35 40.99 2.89 -65.33
C GLY A 35 40.76 4.33 -65.82
N ALA A 36 39.56 4.68 -66.29
CA ALA A 36 39.23 6.04 -66.72
C ALA A 36 38.93 6.95 -65.52
N PHE A 37 39.24 8.24 -65.63
CA PHE A 37 38.93 9.23 -64.59
C PHE A 37 37.65 9.98 -64.91
N LYS A 38 36.79 10.15 -63.90
CA LYS A 38 35.66 11.08 -63.96
C LYS A 38 35.98 12.26 -63.05
N SER A 39 35.94 13.46 -63.61
CA SER A 39 36.24 14.68 -62.88
C SER A 39 34.99 15.53 -62.61
N LEU A 40 34.98 16.20 -61.47
CA LEU A 40 33.95 17.17 -61.09
C LEU A 40 34.63 18.43 -60.55
N LYS A 41 34.35 19.57 -61.18
CA LYS A 41 34.79 20.88 -60.69
C LYS A 41 33.75 21.45 -59.73
N VAL A 42 34.20 21.82 -58.53
CA VAL A 42 33.37 22.45 -57.50
C VAL A 42 33.98 23.76 -57.07
N SER A 43 33.12 24.75 -56.85
CA SER A 43 33.53 26.04 -56.31
C SER A 43 33.81 25.92 -54.80
N PRO A 44 34.62 26.83 -54.23
CA PRO A 44 34.99 26.80 -52.82
C PRO A 44 33.76 26.89 -51.90
N GLY A 45 32.76 27.67 -52.30
CA GLY A 45 31.50 27.79 -51.57
C GLY A 45 30.73 26.47 -51.51
N LEU A 46 30.70 25.71 -52.62
CA LEU A 46 30.05 24.40 -52.65
C LEU A 46 30.87 23.37 -51.87
N LEU A 47 32.20 23.45 -51.92
CA LEU A 47 33.09 22.59 -51.15
C LEU A 47 32.91 22.81 -49.63
N LEU A 48 32.88 24.08 -49.20
CA LEU A 48 32.60 24.46 -47.80
C LEU A 48 31.21 24.02 -47.36
N GLN A 49 30.19 24.11 -48.23
CA GLN A 49 28.86 23.56 -47.95
C GLN A 49 28.87 22.03 -47.86
N PHE A 50 29.60 21.34 -48.73
CA PHE A 50 29.72 19.87 -48.69
C PHE A 50 30.49 19.39 -47.46
N VAL A 51 31.55 20.10 -47.07
CA VAL A 51 32.31 19.87 -45.83
C VAL A 51 31.45 20.18 -44.60
N GLY A 52 30.61 21.21 -44.65
CA GLY A 52 29.68 21.52 -43.56
C GLY A 52 28.49 20.54 -43.45
N ALA A 53 28.03 19.98 -44.58
CA ALA A 53 26.81 19.16 -44.64
C ALA A 53 27.06 17.65 -44.62
N TYR A 54 28.18 17.15 -45.14
CA TYR A 54 28.41 15.73 -45.39
C TYR A 54 29.73 15.17 -44.85
N LEU A 55 30.74 16.01 -44.58
CA LEU A 55 31.73 15.62 -43.58
C LEU A 55 31.02 15.71 -42.24
N ALA A 56 31.12 14.66 -41.44
CA ALA A 56 30.58 14.70 -40.08
C ALA A 56 31.09 16.00 -39.45
N GLY A 57 30.15 16.89 -39.13
CA GLY A 57 30.46 18.11 -38.38
C GLY A 57 31.26 17.76 -37.12
N PRO A 58 31.78 18.75 -36.40
CA PRO A 58 32.64 18.54 -35.22
C PRO A 58 32.16 17.50 -34.18
N ASN A 59 30.91 17.05 -34.25
CA ASN A 59 30.20 16.36 -33.19
C ASN A 59 29.73 14.93 -33.47
N ASN A 60 30.21 14.16 -34.46
CA ASN A 60 29.67 12.79 -34.62
C ASN A 60 30.65 11.71 -35.16
N ARG A 61 31.77 11.47 -34.48
CA ARG A 61 32.38 10.13 -34.46
C ARG A 61 32.93 9.76 -33.08
N ARG A 62 32.74 8.48 -32.76
CA ARG A 62 32.88 7.83 -31.44
C ARG A 62 34.33 7.42 -31.11
N ASP A 63 35.23 7.62 -32.06
CA ASP A 63 36.65 7.29 -31.98
C ASP A 63 37.46 8.59 -32.12
N LEU A 64 38.14 8.96 -31.03
CA LEU A 64 38.98 10.15 -30.87
C LEU A 64 40.23 10.15 -31.78
N LEU A 65 40.08 9.92 -33.09
CA LEU A 65 41.14 9.95 -34.09
C LEU A 65 40.88 11.07 -35.09
N LYS A 66 40.96 12.32 -34.63
CA LYS A 66 41.28 13.47 -35.49
C LYS A 66 42.62 14.06 -35.07
N ALA A 67 43.63 13.20 -34.99
CA ALA A 67 45.06 13.49 -35.12
C ALA A 67 45.82 12.19 -34.82
N VAL A 68 46.13 11.39 -35.85
CA VAL A 68 47.25 10.45 -35.77
C VAL A 68 48.08 10.66 -37.03
N PRO A 69 49.41 10.86 -36.92
CA PRO A 69 50.27 10.95 -38.07
C PRO A 69 50.29 9.59 -38.78
N ASP A 70 50.07 9.60 -40.09
CA ASP A 70 50.50 8.53 -41.00
C ASP A 70 51.86 8.97 -41.56
N GLU A 71 52.82 8.04 -41.60
CA GLU A 71 54.24 8.16 -41.94
C GLU A 71 54.55 8.68 -43.36
N ALA A 72 53.56 9.11 -44.16
CA ALA A 72 53.77 9.52 -45.54
C ALA A 72 53.73 11.04 -45.83
N GLY A 73 54.05 11.89 -44.84
CA GLY A 73 54.43 13.29 -45.10
C GLY A 73 53.39 14.18 -45.80
N ARG A 74 52.09 13.99 -45.53
CA ARG A 74 51.01 14.84 -46.08
C ARG A 74 50.53 15.88 -45.07
N THR A 75 50.32 17.09 -45.55
CA THR A 75 50.00 18.29 -44.75
C THR A 75 48.58 18.25 -44.21
N ALA A 76 48.43 18.42 -42.89
CA ALA A 76 47.15 18.43 -42.21
C ALA A 76 46.35 19.71 -42.46
N LEU A 77 45.02 19.61 -42.49
CA LEU A 77 44.13 20.76 -42.29
C LEU A 77 44.33 21.30 -40.88
N ALA A 78 44.64 22.61 -40.78
CA ALA A 78 44.89 23.26 -39.50
C ALA A 78 43.73 23.06 -38.52
N THR A 79 44.05 22.71 -37.27
CA THR A 79 43.13 22.46 -36.14
C THR A 79 42.30 23.69 -35.72
N ASP A 80 42.42 24.81 -36.44
CA ASP A 80 41.85 26.12 -36.16
C ASP A 80 40.33 26.25 -36.43
N LEU A 81 39.66 25.18 -36.87
CA LEU A 81 38.33 25.26 -37.51
C LEU A 81 37.12 24.88 -36.64
N LEU A 82 37.27 24.74 -35.31
CA LEU A 82 36.34 23.87 -34.58
C LEU A 82 35.24 24.50 -33.70
N CYS A 83 35.19 25.81 -33.47
CA CYS A 83 34.08 26.40 -32.70
C CYS A 83 33.71 27.78 -33.24
N LEU A 84 32.76 27.82 -34.16
CA LEU A 84 32.18 29.02 -34.78
C LEU A 84 31.34 29.83 -33.77
N ASN A 85 31.97 30.37 -32.73
CA ASN A 85 31.35 31.18 -31.67
C ASN A 85 30.34 30.42 -30.77
N THR A 86 30.31 29.09 -30.82
CA THR A 86 29.45 28.25 -29.99
C THR A 86 30.24 27.46 -28.96
N THR A 87 29.62 27.13 -27.83
CA THR A 87 30.18 26.16 -26.89
C THR A 87 30.26 24.79 -27.58
N CYS A 88 31.48 24.30 -27.77
CA CYS A 88 31.70 22.94 -28.27
C CYS A 88 31.86 21.98 -27.10
N TYR A 89 31.26 20.82 -27.26
CA TYR A 89 31.40 19.70 -26.35
C TYR A 89 32.12 18.58 -27.08
N VAL A 90 33.06 17.93 -26.41
CA VAL A 90 33.68 16.71 -26.88
C VAL A 90 33.35 15.63 -25.87
N GLU A 91 32.69 14.58 -26.34
CA GLU A 91 32.44 13.38 -25.56
C GLU A 91 33.63 12.44 -25.72
N SER A 92 34.27 12.10 -24.60
CA SER A 92 35.12 10.92 -24.53
C SER A 92 34.30 9.77 -23.94
N PRO A 93 34.74 8.51 -24.10
CA PRO A 93 34.07 7.36 -23.49
C PRO A 93 33.90 7.44 -21.96
N ALA A 94 34.63 8.34 -21.28
CA ALA A 94 34.65 8.44 -19.81
C ALA A 94 34.18 9.80 -19.26
N ALA A 95 34.10 10.85 -20.08
CA ALA A 95 33.69 12.17 -19.60
C ALA A 95 33.25 13.10 -20.74
N ILE A 96 32.40 14.07 -20.39
CA ILE A 96 32.06 15.19 -21.26
C ILE A 96 33.04 16.32 -20.97
N TYR A 97 33.65 16.90 -22.01
CA TYR A 97 34.51 18.08 -21.88
C TYR A 97 33.89 19.28 -22.57
N ARG A 98 34.05 20.47 -21.97
CA ARG A 98 33.69 21.75 -22.59
C ARG A 98 34.96 22.54 -22.90
N LEU A 99 34.96 23.25 -24.02
CA LEU A 99 36.04 24.18 -24.33
C LEU A 99 35.88 25.45 -23.48
N GLN A 100 36.91 25.82 -22.72
CA GLN A 100 36.92 26.99 -21.86
C GLN A 100 38.12 27.87 -22.18
N ARG A 101 37.92 29.20 -22.19
CA ARG A 101 39.04 30.14 -22.31
C ARG A 101 39.99 29.98 -21.11
N ASP A 102 41.27 29.91 -21.41
CA ASP A 102 42.35 29.77 -20.45
C ASP A 102 43.57 30.48 -21.02
N ALA A 103 44.06 31.52 -20.35
CA ALA A 103 45.22 32.32 -20.78
C ALA A 103 46.51 31.50 -20.94
N THR A 104 46.56 30.32 -20.32
CA THR A 104 47.68 29.36 -20.37
C THR A 104 47.35 28.09 -21.15
N GLY A 105 46.17 28.05 -21.77
CA GLY A 105 45.67 26.88 -22.48
C GLY A 105 46.50 26.59 -23.74
N PRO A 106 46.73 25.31 -24.06
CA PRO A 106 47.55 24.92 -25.21
C PRO A 106 46.85 25.11 -26.57
N LEU A 107 45.55 25.44 -26.57
CA LEU A 107 44.76 25.63 -27.78
C LEU A 107 44.65 27.12 -28.08
N SER A 108 44.76 27.51 -29.35
CA SER A 108 44.48 28.87 -29.81
C SER A 108 43.23 28.89 -30.68
N VAL A 109 42.17 29.54 -30.22
CA VAL A 109 40.86 29.54 -30.89
C VAL A 109 40.39 30.95 -31.22
N PHE A 110 39.62 31.11 -32.29
CA PHE A 110 39.06 32.42 -32.66
C PHE A 110 37.97 32.85 -31.66
N GLN A 111 38.02 34.11 -31.27
CA GLN A 111 37.22 34.65 -30.16
C GLN A 111 35.70 34.67 -30.44
N ASP A 112 35.33 34.80 -31.71
CA ASP A 112 33.99 35.16 -32.17
C ASP A 112 33.49 34.29 -33.34
N GLY A 113 34.20 33.21 -33.67
CA GLY A 113 33.88 32.33 -34.80
C GLY A 113 33.90 33.00 -36.18
N SER A 114 34.28 34.27 -36.29
CA SER A 114 34.26 35.04 -37.54
C SER A 114 35.47 34.76 -38.42
N PHE A 115 36.46 34.02 -37.90
CA PHE A 115 37.81 33.84 -38.48
C PHE A 115 38.54 35.14 -38.82
N SER A 116 38.00 36.29 -38.41
CA SER A 116 38.55 37.61 -38.62
C SER A 116 38.69 38.31 -37.26
N GLY A 117 39.74 37.93 -36.52
CA GLY A 117 40.02 38.46 -35.19
C GLY A 117 41.24 37.80 -34.54
N GLY A 118 41.69 38.33 -33.40
CA GLY A 118 42.77 37.74 -32.62
C GLY A 118 42.37 36.38 -32.03
N LYS A 119 43.30 35.42 -32.03
CA LYS A 119 43.12 34.14 -31.35
C LYS A 119 43.30 34.31 -29.84
N VAL A 120 42.56 33.54 -29.06
CA VAL A 120 42.68 33.46 -27.60
C VAL A 120 43.06 32.06 -27.16
N ALA A 121 43.84 31.96 -26.09
CA ALA A 121 44.22 30.67 -25.52
C ALA A 121 43.02 29.98 -24.83
N ALA A 122 42.94 28.65 -24.94
CA ALA A 122 41.84 27.83 -24.43
C ALA A 122 42.31 26.41 -24.04
N ARG A 123 41.49 25.73 -23.24
CA ARG A 123 41.67 24.31 -22.88
C ARG A 123 40.34 23.57 -22.83
N TRP A 124 40.38 22.25 -22.99
CA TRP A 124 39.25 21.39 -22.63
C TRP A 124 39.18 21.21 -21.10
N VAL A 125 38.01 21.44 -20.52
CA VAL A 125 37.75 21.28 -19.08
C VAL A 125 36.67 20.19 -18.91
N PRO A 126 36.89 19.19 -18.05
CA PRO A 126 35.88 18.17 -17.79
C PRO A 126 34.62 18.84 -17.22
N VAL A 127 33.48 18.51 -17.79
CA VAL A 127 32.16 18.83 -17.24
C VAL A 127 31.88 17.77 -16.19
N VAL A 128 31.96 18.17 -14.92
CA VAL A 128 31.40 17.36 -13.85
C VAL A 128 29.89 17.40 -14.04
N VAL A 129 29.33 16.35 -14.66
CA VAL A 129 27.89 16.10 -14.57
C VAL A 129 27.67 15.72 -13.12
N GLY A 130 27.27 16.69 -12.31
CA GLY A 130 27.06 16.53 -10.88
C GLY A 130 25.93 15.56 -10.59
N GLY A 131 26.20 14.26 -10.66
CA GLY A 131 25.68 13.35 -9.65
C GLY A 131 26.48 13.66 -8.40
N GLY A 132 26.07 14.69 -7.65
CA GLY A 132 26.70 14.97 -6.37
C GLY A 132 26.63 13.70 -5.54
N GLU A 133 27.77 13.19 -5.09
CA GLU A 133 27.78 12.41 -3.87
C GLU A 133 27.05 13.28 -2.85
N ALA A 134 25.87 12.82 -2.43
CA ALA A 134 25.04 13.55 -1.52
C ALA A 134 25.80 13.63 -0.20
N THR A 135 26.51 14.74 0.02
CA THR A 135 27.16 15.01 1.29
C THR A 135 26.08 14.93 2.36
N PRO A 136 26.22 14.05 3.36
CA PRO A 136 25.23 13.91 4.40
C PRO A 136 24.96 15.26 5.07
N PHE A 137 23.69 15.56 5.34
CA PHE A 137 23.28 16.79 5.99
C PHE A 137 22.31 16.52 7.13
N THR A 138 22.01 17.57 7.89
CA THR A 138 21.02 17.54 8.97
C THR A 138 19.83 18.42 8.58
N ILE A 139 18.62 17.90 8.75
CA ILE A 139 17.38 18.64 8.49
C ILE A 139 16.33 18.35 9.57
N THR A 140 15.55 19.38 9.93
CA THR A 140 14.35 19.26 10.77
C THR A 140 13.16 19.81 9.98
N PRO A 141 12.37 18.95 9.33
CA PRO A 141 11.22 19.36 8.52
C PRO A 141 10.17 20.08 9.36
N THR A 142 9.52 21.10 8.83
CA THR A 142 8.40 21.80 9.49
C THR A 142 7.03 21.24 9.10
N VAL A 143 6.99 20.38 8.08
CA VAL A 143 5.79 19.72 7.55
C VAL A 143 6.07 18.24 7.35
N SER A 144 5.04 17.40 7.53
CA SER A 144 5.12 15.97 7.26
C SER A 144 4.77 15.70 5.80
N ASP A 145 5.54 14.85 5.12
CA ASP A 145 5.35 14.48 3.71
C ASP A 145 5.86 13.04 3.47
N GLY A 146 4.97 12.13 3.09
CA GLY A 146 5.28 10.69 3.01
C GLY A 146 5.72 10.09 4.36
N GLY A 147 6.89 9.46 4.40
CA GLY A 147 7.54 8.98 5.64
C GLY A 147 8.32 10.05 6.40
N ILE A 148 8.47 11.28 5.87
CA ILE A 148 9.14 12.38 6.56
C ILE A 148 8.19 13.00 7.60
N GLN A 149 8.63 13.11 8.86
CA GLN A 149 7.84 13.65 9.96
C GLN A 149 8.27 15.09 10.33
N ALA A 150 7.30 15.99 10.49
CA ALA A 150 7.54 17.33 11.00
C ALA A 150 8.14 17.30 12.42
N GLY A 151 9.14 18.14 12.67
CA GLY A 151 9.80 18.28 13.97
C GLY A 151 10.89 17.23 14.25
N THR A 152 10.99 16.16 13.46
CA THR A 152 12.05 15.14 13.61
C THR A 152 13.35 15.63 12.98
N THR A 153 14.44 15.63 13.75
CA THR A 153 15.78 15.97 13.23
C THR A 153 16.44 14.73 12.65
N TYR A 154 16.59 14.72 11.32
CA TYR A 154 17.32 13.69 10.59
C TYR A 154 18.78 14.14 10.44
N THR A 155 19.72 13.43 11.06
CA THR A 155 21.16 13.75 10.99
C THR A 155 21.89 12.80 10.05
N ASN A 156 22.89 13.32 9.33
CA ASN A 156 23.74 12.52 8.44
C ASN A 156 22.92 11.78 7.36
N VAL A 157 21.86 12.41 6.85
CA VAL A 157 21.02 11.87 5.78
C VAL A 157 21.43 12.43 4.42
N THR A 158 21.33 11.61 3.38
CA THR A 158 21.49 12.05 2.00
C THR A 158 20.15 12.51 1.40
N SER A 159 20.20 13.21 0.27
CA SER A 159 18.98 13.55 -0.48
C SER A 159 18.25 12.30 -0.98
N GLU A 160 18.98 11.24 -1.29
CA GLU A 160 18.42 9.94 -1.66
C GLU A 160 17.70 9.27 -0.49
N ASP A 161 18.25 9.33 0.73
CA ASP A 161 17.60 8.83 1.95
C ASP A 161 16.27 9.55 2.19
N LEU A 162 16.25 10.88 2.05
CA LEU A 162 15.01 11.65 2.17
C LEU A 162 13.99 11.31 1.08
N TRP A 163 14.44 11.09 -0.16
CA TRP A 163 13.54 10.65 -1.23
C TRP A 163 12.98 9.26 -0.96
N ARG A 164 13.79 8.32 -0.46
CA ARG A 164 13.31 7.00 -0.02
C ARG A 164 12.31 7.13 1.13
N LEU A 165 12.65 7.89 2.17
CA LEU A 165 11.73 8.20 3.29
C LEU A 165 10.42 8.83 2.79
N LYS A 166 10.48 9.74 1.81
CA LYS A 166 9.28 10.36 1.24
C LYS A 166 8.43 9.37 0.43
N LEU A 167 9.07 8.44 -0.28
CA LEU A 167 8.40 7.43 -1.11
C LEU A 167 7.92 6.22 -0.30
N GLU A 168 8.56 5.91 0.82
CA GLU A 168 8.12 4.92 1.80
C GLU A 168 6.92 5.49 2.56
N LEU A 169 5.74 5.21 2.04
CA LEU A 169 4.49 5.58 2.70
C LEU A 169 4.45 4.90 4.08
N PHE A 170 4.42 5.68 5.15
CA PHE A 170 4.21 5.14 6.49
C PHE A 170 2.90 4.36 6.53
N GLN A 171 2.99 3.07 6.85
CA GLN A 171 1.82 2.22 7.01
C GLN A 171 1.53 2.08 8.50
N ALA A 172 0.40 2.66 8.94
CA ALA A 172 -0.02 2.59 10.32
C ALA A 172 -0.21 1.12 10.76
N PRO A 173 0.21 0.76 11.98
CA PRO A 173 -0.15 -0.52 12.57
C PRO A 173 -1.65 -0.64 12.80
N SER A 174 -2.15 -1.86 12.76
CA SER A 174 -3.52 -2.18 13.15
C SER A 174 -3.56 -3.62 13.67
N PHE A 175 -4.51 -3.93 14.54
CA PHE A 175 -4.68 -5.28 15.06
C PHE A 175 -5.51 -6.20 14.14
N ASN A 176 -6.15 -5.69 13.09
CA ASN A 176 -6.96 -6.47 12.14
C ASN A 176 -7.99 -7.42 12.78
N ASN A 177 -8.67 -6.98 13.85
CA ASN A 177 -9.65 -7.78 14.60
C ASN A 177 -9.08 -9.13 15.10
N SER A 178 -7.79 -9.14 15.44
CA SER A 178 -7.07 -10.35 15.85
C SER A 178 -6.98 -10.52 17.37
N LEU A 179 -7.44 -9.55 18.15
CA LEU A 179 -7.46 -9.67 19.61
C LEU A 179 -8.29 -10.89 20.03
N ARG A 180 -7.70 -11.74 20.87
CA ARG A 180 -8.37 -12.87 21.53
C ARG A 180 -8.04 -12.83 23.01
N VAL A 181 -9.05 -13.11 23.83
CA VAL A 181 -8.93 -13.23 25.28
C VAL A 181 -9.39 -14.63 25.65
N GLN A 182 -8.62 -15.38 26.42
CA GLN A 182 -8.97 -16.74 26.82
C GLN A 182 -10.32 -16.77 27.55
N GLY A 183 -11.22 -17.64 27.10
CA GLY A 183 -12.60 -17.70 27.60
C GLY A 183 -13.53 -16.68 26.94
N ALA A 184 -13.06 -15.95 25.92
CA ALA A 184 -13.82 -15.09 25.00
C ALA A 184 -14.13 -15.78 23.66
N ASP A 185 -14.32 -17.11 23.66
CA ASP A 185 -14.37 -17.89 22.44
C ASP A 185 -15.66 -17.68 21.61
N SER A 186 -16.65 -16.97 22.16
CA SER A 186 -17.91 -16.62 21.49
C SER A 186 -18.19 -15.12 21.62
N ALA A 187 -18.74 -14.52 20.56
CA ALA A 187 -19.23 -13.13 20.61
C ALA A 187 -20.44 -12.98 21.54
N THR A 188 -21.16 -14.08 21.82
CA THR A 188 -22.38 -14.07 22.60
C THR A 188 -22.52 -15.31 23.49
N TYR A 189 -22.93 -15.08 24.72
CA TYR A 189 -23.09 -16.09 25.77
C TYR A 189 -24.53 -16.15 26.26
N LYS A 190 -24.88 -17.23 26.96
CA LYS A 190 -26.14 -17.31 27.68
C LYS A 190 -26.11 -16.36 28.87
N VAL A 191 -27.18 -15.61 29.11
CA VAL A 191 -27.29 -14.77 30.31
C VAL A 191 -27.16 -15.63 31.57
N GLY A 192 -26.36 -15.17 32.52
CA GLY A 192 -25.99 -15.91 33.73
C GLY A 192 -24.66 -16.66 33.62
N THR A 193 -24.07 -16.80 32.42
CA THR A 193 -22.75 -17.43 32.28
C THR A 193 -21.73 -16.68 33.13
N GLN A 194 -20.95 -17.41 33.93
CA GLN A 194 -19.89 -16.82 34.73
C GLN A 194 -18.60 -16.77 33.92
N PHE A 195 -18.00 -15.59 33.86
CA PHE A 195 -16.60 -15.45 33.48
C PHE A 195 -15.75 -15.57 34.75
N PRO A 196 -14.91 -16.62 34.87
CA PRO A 196 -14.17 -16.87 36.10
C PRO A 196 -12.98 -15.92 36.23
N GLN A 197 -12.69 -15.49 37.46
CA GLN A 197 -11.49 -14.71 37.78
C GLN A 197 -10.20 -15.49 37.47
N GLY A 198 -9.10 -14.75 37.38
CA GLY A 198 -7.75 -15.30 37.28
C GLY A 198 -7.01 -14.82 36.03
N PHE A 199 -5.82 -15.40 35.81
CA PHE A 199 -4.98 -15.08 34.66
C PHE A 199 -5.60 -15.63 33.37
N LYS A 200 -5.70 -14.77 32.36
CA LYS A 200 -6.15 -15.09 31.01
C LYS A 200 -5.02 -14.85 30.04
N SER A 201 -4.80 -15.82 29.16
CA SER A 201 -3.98 -15.58 27.98
C SER A 201 -4.72 -14.62 27.05
N VAL A 202 -4.02 -13.59 26.61
CA VAL A 202 -4.49 -12.62 25.62
C VAL A 202 -3.52 -12.67 24.46
N THR A 203 -4.03 -12.83 23.25
CA THR A 203 -3.21 -12.92 22.03
C THR A 203 -3.69 -11.96 20.97
N TRP A 204 -2.78 -11.51 20.12
CA TRP A 204 -3.07 -10.62 19.00
C TRP A 204 -2.01 -10.74 17.92
N SER A 205 -2.26 -10.08 16.80
CA SER A 205 -1.32 -9.82 15.72
C SER A 205 -1.39 -8.36 15.32
N THR A 206 -0.35 -7.83 14.68
CA THR A 206 -0.34 -6.46 14.16
C THR A 206 0.07 -6.44 12.69
N SER A 207 -0.58 -5.63 11.87
CA SER A 207 0.03 -5.20 10.60
C SER A 207 1.16 -4.23 10.88
N ASN A 208 2.16 -4.17 9.99
CA ASN A 208 3.24 -3.20 10.06
C ASN A 208 3.93 -3.17 11.44
N SER A 209 4.20 -4.36 12.01
CA SER A 209 4.65 -4.50 13.40
C SER A 209 5.92 -3.70 13.74
N GLY A 210 6.78 -3.45 12.75
CA GLY A 210 7.95 -2.58 12.88
C GLY A 210 7.63 -1.10 13.15
N ASN A 211 6.39 -0.67 12.90
CA ASN A 211 5.90 0.69 13.15
C ASN A 211 5.13 0.81 14.47
N VAL A 212 5.10 -0.23 15.31
CA VAL A 212 4.52 -0.16 16.66
C VAL A 212 5.58 0.42 17.61
N GLN A 213 5.22 1.44 18.37
CA GLN A 213 6.11 1.99 19.39
C GLN A 213 6.40 0.93 20.45
N ALA A 214 7.68 0.73 20.76
CA ALA A 214 8.11 -0.25 21.76
C ALA A 214 7.44 0.01 23.12
N ASN A 215 7.01 -1.07 23.79
CA ASN A 215 6.41 -1.04 25.13
C ASN A 215 5.25 -0.03 25.24
N SER A 216 4.44 0.11 24.18
CA SER A 216 3.30 1.04 24.16
C SER A 216 1.96 0.36 24.37
N LEU A 217 1.90 -0.99 24.33
CA LEU A 217 0.64 -1.70 24.41
C LEU A 217 0.06 -1.65 25.82
N THR A 218 -1.25 -1.47 25.89
CA THR A 218 -2.04 -1.41 27.13
C THR A 218 -3.30 -2.24 26.94
N PHE A 219 -3.58 -3.13 27.89
CA PHE A 219 -4.80 -3.94 27.92
C PHE A 219 -5.67 -3.52 29.10
N ARG A 220 -6.95 -3.23 28.84
CA ARG A 220 -7.86 -2.61 29.82
C ARG A 220 -9.23 -3.28 29.78
N ASP A 221 -9.82 -3.50 30.95
CA ASP A 221 -11.27 -3.66 31.10
C ASP A 221 -11.91 -2.26 31.07
N VAL A 222 -12.58 -1.94 29.97
CA VAL A 222 -13.22 -0.64 29.77
C VAL A 222 -14.45 -0.52 30.65
N THR A 223 -15.28 -1.56 30.71
CA THR A 223 -16.52 -1.55 31.50
C THR A 223 -16.22 -1.52 33.00
N GLY A 224 -15.17 -2.23 33.43
CA GLY A 224 -14.68 -2.23 34.81
C GLY A 224 -13.73 -1.08 35.12
N ASN A 225 -13.44 -0.20 34.16
CA ASN A 225 -12.52 0.93 34.27
C ASN A 225 -11.16 0.57 34.91
N THR A 226 -10.58 -0.57 34.53
CA THR A 226 -9.37 -1.11 35.16
C THR A 226 -8.32 -1.45 34.11
N VAL A 227 -7.09 -0.95 34.28
CA VAL A 227 -5.94 -1.37 33.47
C VAL A 227 -5.47 -2.74 33.95
N LEU A 228 -5.40 -3.71 33.05
CA LEU A 228 -5.04 -5.09 33.35
C LEU A 228 -3.57 -5.38 33.02
N ALA A 229 -3.02 -4.69 32.03
CA ALA A 229 -1.61 -4.72 31.65
C ALA A 229 -1.22 -3.39 30.97
N SER A 230 0.04 -2.97 31.08
CA SER A 230 0.52 -1.69 30.55
C SER A 230 2.01 -1.72 30.26
N ALA A 231 2.45 -0.92 29.29
CA ALA A 231 3.82 -0.91 28.81
C ALA A 231 4.27 -2.26 28.22
N GLU A 232 3.32 -2.97 27.59
CA GLU A 232 3.55 -4.28 27.01
C GLU A 232 4.22 -4.18 25.64
N ALA A 233 5.08 -5.15 25.34
CA ALA A 233 5.74 -5.29 24.05
C ALA A 233 4.75 -5.78 22.98
N ASN A 234 5.07 -5.56 21.70
CA ASN A 234 4.31 -6.12 20.58
C ASN A 234 4.85 -7.50 20.18
N ASP A 235 4.74 -8.48 21.08
CA ASP A 235 5.18 -9.87 20.88
C ASP A 235 4.03 -10.85 20.59
N GLY A 236 2.79 -10.35 20.59
CA GLY A 236 1.59 -11.10 20.23
C GLY A 236 0.93 -11.86 21.37
N THR A 237 1.43 -11.76 22.61
CA THR A 237 0.86 -12.46 23.76
C THR A 237 1.07 -11.72 25.08
N LEU A 238 0.09 -11.78 25.98
CA LEU A 238 0.24 -11.35 27.38
C LEU A 238 -0.61 -12.22 28.31
N SER A 239 -0.33 -12.13 29.61
CA SER A 239 -1.15 -12.75 30.66
C SER A 239 -1.75 -11.66 31.54
N ALA A 240 -3.09 -11.54 31.53
CA ALA A 240 -3.81 -10.51 32.27
C ALA A 240 -4.63 -11.12 33.41
N SER A 241 -4.55 -10.55 34.60
CA SER A 241 -5.41 -10.93 35.72
C SER A 241 -6.78 -10.28 35.57
N THR A 242 -7.83 -11.09 35.49
CA THR A 242 -9.21 -10.63 35.33
C THR A 242 -10.03 -10.92 36.59
N THR A 243 -11.02 -10.07 36.86
CA THR A 243 -12.01 -10.28 37.92
C THR A 243 -13.17 -11.12 37.40
N ALA A 244 -13.85 -11.83 38.29
CA ALA A 244 -15.03 -12.59 37.90
C ALA A 244 -16.20 -11.64 37.62
N PHE A 245 -17.00 -11.97 36.61
CA PHE A 245 -18.27 -11.29 36.34
C PHE A 245 -19.31 -12.26 35.79
N THR A 246 -20.58 -11.90 35.93
CA THR A 246 -21.70 -12.67 35.36
C THR A 246 -22.19 -11.96 34.11
N ILE A 247 -22.36 -12.70 33.03
CA ILE A 247 -22.92 -12.20 31.77
C ILE A 247 -24.38 -11.78 31.99
N THR A 248 -24.70 -10.55 31.64
CA THR A 248 -26.06 -9.99 31.63
C THR A 248 -26.55 -9.83 30.20
N LYS A 249 -27.84 -9.55 30.02
CA LYS A 249 -28.38 -9.26 28.67
C LYS A 249 -27.67 -8.05 28.07
N GLY A 250 -27.34 -8.14 26.78
CA GLY A 250 -26.62 -7.09 26.05
C GLY A 250 -25.13 -7.06 26.39
N VAL A 251 -24.47 -5.92 26.19
CA VAL A 251 -23.04 -5.76 26.48
C VAL A 251 -22.81 -5.83 27.98
N THR A 252 -22.06 -6.84 28.42
CA THR A 252 -21.69 -7.04 29.82
C THR A 252 -20.28 -6.55 30.14
N ARG A 253 -19.35 -6.71 29.18
CA ARG A 253 -17.93 -6.42 29.38
C ARG A 253 -17.26 -6.10 28.06
N VAL A 254 -16.35 -5.14 28.06
CA VAL A 254 -15.50 -4.79 26.91
C VAL A 254 -14.06 -4.76 27.37
N PHE A 255 -13.21 -5.56 26.75
CA PHE A 255 -11.76 -5.45 26.90
C PHE A 255 -11.17 -4.77 25.67
N LEU A 256 -10.26 -3.85 25.90
CA LEU A 256 -9.60 -3.06 24.87
C LEU A 256 -8.09 -3.31 24.93
N LEU A 257 -7.50 -3.66 23.79
CA LEU A 257 -6.06 -3.59 23.58
C LEU A 257 -5.78 -2.33 22.75
N SER A 258 -4.92 -1.45 23.26
CA SER A 258 -4.52 -0.22 22.58
C SER A 258 -3.00 -0.10 22.52
N GLY A 259 -2.47 0.52 21.47
CA GLY A 259 -1.05 0.81 21.30
C GLY A 259 -0.81 2.18 20.67
N LEU A 260 0.46 2.58 20.63
CA LEU A 260 0.91 3.75 19.89
C LEU A 260 1.77 3.31 18.71
N ASP A 261 1.59 3.95 17.56
CA ASP A 261 2.53 3.82 16.45
C ASP A 261 3.82 4.61 16.73
N THR A 262 4.87 4.42 15.93
CA THR A 262 6.15 5.14 16.07
C THR A 262 6.04 6.65 15.85
N LYS A 263 4.88 7.16 15.43
CA LYS A 263 4.56 8.58 15.28
C LYS A 263 3.67 9.10 16.44
N GLY A 264 3.33 8.27 17.41
CA GLY A 264 2.52 8.62 18.58
C GLY A 264 1.00 8.57 18.35
N ASN A 265 0.52 8.05 17.22
CA ASN A 265 -0.92 7.88 16.99
C ASN A 265 -1.42 6.60 17.64
N ALA A 266 -2.60 6.66 18.25
CA ALA A 266 -3.22 5.49 18.87
C ALA A 266 -3.91 4.59 17.84
N PHE A 267 -3.81 3.28 18.07
CA PHE A 267 -4.61 2.25 17.39
C PHE A 267 -5.08 1.23 18.42
N PHE A 268 -6.22 0.58 18.17
CA PHE A 268 -6.85 -0.30 19.16
C PHE A 268 -7.70 -1.40 18.52
N ASP A 269 -8.01 -2.40 19.33
CA ASP A 269 -8.95 -3.50 19.05
C ASP A 269 -9.69 -3.84 20.33
N ASP A 270 -10.92 -4.33 20.23
CA ASP A 270 -11.71 -4.70 21.37
C ASP A 270 -12.36 -6.08 21.24
N VAL A 271 -12.61 -6.69 22.39
CA VAL A 271 -13.44 -7.89 22.49
C VAL A 271 -14.58 -7.56 23.43
N THR A 272 -15.80 -7.69 22.90
CA THR A 272 -17.04 -7.42 23.61
C THR A 272 -17.72 -8.73 24.01
N TYR A 273 -18.05 -8.84 25.29
CA TYR A 273 -18.83 -9.93 25.86
C TYR A 273 -20.28 -9.50 25.96
N SER A 274 -21.13 -10.19 25.21
CA SER A 274 -22.57 -9.95 25.22
C SER A 274 -23.34 -11.18 25.70
N GLY A 275 -24.46 -10.95 26.37
CA GLY A 275 -25.39 -12.00 26.78
C GLY A 275 -26.70 -11.95 26.01
N LEU A 276 -27.20 -13.11 25.63
CA LEU A 276 -28.55 -13.31 25.13
C LEU A 276 -29.27 -14.37 25.96
N PHE A 277 -30.59 -14.24 26.03
CA PHE A 277 -31.43 -15.32 26.52
C PHE A 277 -31.62 -16.36 25.43
N ALA A 278 -31.91 -17.58 25.87
CA ALA A 278 -32.24 -18.65 24.95
C ALA A 278 -33.75 -18.74 24.77
N SER A 279 -34.19 -18.91 23.53
CA SER A 279 -35.53 -19.41 23.24
C SER A 279 -35.53 -20.94 23.30
N THR A 280 -36.63 -21.53 23.76
CA THR A 280 -36.78 -22.97 23.85
C THR A 280 -38.05 -23.42 23.15
N PHE A 281 -38.00 -24.60 22.53
CA PHE A 281 -39.13 -25.16 21.80
C PHE A 281 -39.22 -26.66 22.03
N GLY A 282 -40.42 -27.13 22.36
CA GLY A 282 -40.62 -28.56 22.50
C GLY A 282 -42.05 -28.91 22.83
N TYR A 283 -42.19 -30.03 23.52
CA TYR A 283 -43.49 -30.66 23.74
C TYR A 283 -43.67 -31.01 25.21
N LEU A 284 -44.86 -30.74 25.76
CA LEU A 284 -45.20 -31.03 27.15
C LEU A 284 -46.58 -31.68 27.26
N SER A 285 -46.82 -32.48 28.29
CA SER A 285 -48.12 -33.12 28.55
C SER A 285 -49.14 -32.22 29.27
N THR A 286 -48.78 -30.95 29.54
CA THR A 286 -49.61 -29.98 30.27
C THR A 286 -49.74 -28.67 29.50
N GLN A 287 -50.87 -27.99 29.69
CA GLN A 287 -51.11 -26.63 29.17
C GLN A 287 -50.62 -25.53 30.13
N ASN A 288 -50.28 -25.89 31.37
CA ASN A 288 -49.81 -24.96 32.40
C ASN A 288 -48.41 -25.40 32.84
N PRO A 289 -47.39 -25.20 32.00
CA PRO A 289 -46.03 -25.58 32.34
C PRO A 289 -45.50 -24.78 33.53
N THR A 290 -44.63 -25.38 34.33
CA THR A 290 -43.83 -24.65 35.33
C THR A 290 -42.64 -23.97 34.67
N PHE A 291 -42.05 -23.00 35.36
CA PHE A 291 -40.84 -22.32 34.86
C PHE A 291 -39.69 -23.30 34.57
N ALA A 292 -39.48 -24.27 35.46
CA ALA A 292 -38.46 -25.32 35.26
C ALA A 292 -38.75 -26.20 34.04
N GLN A 293 -40.03 -26.42 33.70
CA GLN A 293 -40.39 -27.15 32.48
C GLN A 293 -40.07 -26.33 31.22
N LEU A 294 -40.27 -25.00 31.25
CA LEU A 294 -39.94 -24.12 30.12
C LEU A 294 -38.44 -24.03 29.84
N LEU A 295 -37.60 -24.00 30.89
CA LEU A 295 -36.14 -24.02 30.74
C LEU A 295 -35.62 -25.34 30.16
N ASN A 296 -36.25 -26.45 30.53
CA ASN A 296 -35.86 -27.79 30.09
C ASN A 296 -36.54 -28.22 28.78
N LEU A 297 -37.26 -27.32 28.12
CA LEU A 297 -37.70 -27.57 26.75
C LEU A 297 -36.46 -27.76 25.86
N GLY A 298 -36.55 -28.71 24.93
CA GLY A 298 -35.48 -28.96 23.98
C GLY A 298 -35.30 -27.82 22.96
N ASN A 299 -34.51 -28.12 21.93
CA ASN A 299 -34.34 -27.25 20.76
C ASN A 299 -33.99 -25.79 21.15
N GLU A 300 -33.10 -25.64 22.13
CA GLU A 300 -32.65 -24.35 22.62
C GLU A 300 -31.91 -23.57 21.53
N ARG A 301 -32.13 -22.25 21.47
CA ARG A 301 -31.36 -21.35 20.61
C ARG A 301 -31.14 -20.01 21.30
N LEU A 302 -29.87 -19.63 21.47
CA LEU A 302 -29.48 -18.26 21.79
C LEU A 302 -29.81 -17.35 20.61
N GLN A 303 -30.61 -16.33 20.85
CA GLN A 303 -31.02 -15.38 19.83
C GLN A 303 -31.43 -14.06 20.46
N ASP A 304 -31.28 -12.99 19.70
CA ASP A 304 -31.84 -11.70 20.06
C ASP A 304 -33.27 -11.65 19.53
N GLY A 305 -34.23 -11.32 20.41
CA GLY A 305 -35.64 -11.40 20.08
C GLY A 305 -36.21 -12.83 20.10
N ARG A 306 -37.43 -12.95 19.56
CA ARG A 306 -38.17 -14.22 19.51
C ARG A 306 -38.29 -14.81 18.10
N SER A 307 -37.87 -14.09 17.07
CA SER A 307 -38.10 -14.49 15.68
C SER A 307 -37.35 -15.78 15.35
N ARG A 308 -38.06 -16.82 14.90
CA ARG A 308 -37.50 -18.15 14.66
C ARG A 308 -38.39 -18.96 13.74
N THR A 309 -37.81 -19.71 12.81
CA THR A 309 -38.54 -20.73 12.03
C THR A 309 -38.17 -22.12 12.52
N ILE A 310 -39.17 -22.97 12.75
CA ILE A 310 -39.00 -24.36 13.17
C ILE A 310 -39.79 -25.26 12.21
N GLY A 311 -39.08 -26.06 11.42
CA GLY A 311 -39.68 -27.04 10.51
C GLY A 311 -39.88 -28.40 11.17
N GLY A 312 -40.74 -29.23 10.56
CA GLY A 312 -40.96 -30.62 10.99
C GLY A 312 -41.64 -30.74 12.36
N VAL A 313 -42.47 -29.76 12.73
CA VAL A 313 -43.16 -29.76 14.02
C VAL A 313 -44.20 -30.88 14.03
N MET A 314 -44.02 -31.83 14.94
CA MET A 314 -44.88 -32.99 15.11
C MET A 314 -44.93 -33.36 16.59
N ALA A 315 -45.98 -32.90 17.28
CA ALA A 315 -46.21 -33.26 18.67
C ALA A 315 -46.78 -34.69 18.75
N GLY A 316 -46.23 -35.51 19.64
CA GLY A 316 -46.74 -36.87 19.90
C GLY A 316 -48.11 -36.87 20.59
N THR A 317 -48.74 -38.04 20.68
CA THR A 317 -50.04 -38.24 21.37
C THR A 317 -49.99 -37.73 22.80
N GLY A 318 -50.95 -36.88 23.17
CA GLY A 318 -51.04 -36.32 24.51
C GLY A 318 -50.08 -35.15 24.78
N LEU A 319 -49.32 -34.68 23.78
CA LEU A 319 -48.37 -33.60 23.95
C LEU A 319 -48.82 -32.31 23.27
N TYR A 320 -48.68 -31.20 23.99
CA TYR A 320 -48.84 -29.84 23.51
C TYR A 320 -47.53 -29.31 22.96
N THR A 321 -47.61 -28.48 21.93
CA THR A 321 -46.45 -27.74 21.40
C THR A 321 -46.25 -26.48 22.22
N VAL A 322 -45.02 -26.23 22.65
CA VAL A 322 -44.66 -25.12 23.53
C VAL A 322 -43.48 -24.37 22.95
N TYR A 323 -43.60 -23.04 22.89
CA TYR A 323 -42.51 -22.14 22.58
C TYR A 323 -42.37 -21.13 23.71
N ALA A 324 -41.15 -20.94 24.21
CA ALA A 324 -40.85 -19.99 25.26
C ALA A 324 -39.63 -19.13 24.89
N TRP A 325 -39.69 -17.86 25.26
CA TRP A 325 -38.67 -16.85 24.97
C TRP A 325 -38.61 -15.83 26.11
N GLU A 326 -37.64 -14.92 26.09
CA GLU A 326 -37.56 -13.84 27.08
C GLU A 326 -38.72 -12.86 26.91
N ASP A 327 -39.37 -12.46 28.01
CA ASP A 327 -40.56 -11.60 27.97
C ASP A 327 -40.36 -10.27 27.20
N ASN A 328 -39.17 -9.68 27.29
CA ASN A 328 -38.86 -8.39 26.66
C ASN A 328 -38.50 -8.47 25.16
N ALA A 329 -38.77 -9.60 24.49
CA ALA A 329 -38.32 -9.84 23.11
C ALA A 329 -39.35 -9.52 22.00
N GLY A 330 -40.49 -8.89 22.30
CA GLY A 330 -41.46 -8.44 21.28
C GLY A 330 -42.92 -8.33 21.75
N ASN A 331 -43.82 -7.99 20.82
CA ASN A 331 -45.24 -7.64 21.07
C ASN A 331 -46.12 -8.84 21.49
N ASP A 332 -46.99 -8.69 22.47
CA ASP A 332 -47.78 -9.77 23.09
C ASP A 332 -48.87 -10.43 22.21
N ASP A 333 -49.03 -9.98 20.97
CA ASP A 333 -50.09 -10.43 20.09
C ASP A 333 -49.73 -11.76 19.39
N VAL A 334 -50.32 -12.86 19.86
CA VAL A 334 -50.18 -14.21 19.27
C VAL A 334 -50.53 -14.24 17.78
N ALA A 335 -51.43 -13.37 17.32
CA ALA A 335 -51.80 -13.29 15.90
C ALA A 335 -50.67 -12.73 15.03
N GLN A 336 -49.75 -11.96 15.61
CA GLN A 336 -48.52 -11.51 14.95
C GLN A 336 -47.37 -12.50 15.11
N ILE A 337 -47.45 -13.41 16.09
CA ILE A 337 -46.38 -14.36 16.42
C ILE A 337 -46.27 -15.47 15.38
N LEU A 338 -47.36 -15.93 14.74
CA LEU A 338 -47.34 -17.17 13.94
C LEU A 338 -47.77 -16.96 12.49
N GLN A 339 -46.89 -17.30 11.53
CA GLN A 339 -47.25 -17.46 10.12
C GLN A 339 -46.81 -18.86 9.64
N ASP A 340 -47.69 -19.61 8.99
CA ASP A 340 -47.38 -20.90 8.34
C ASP A 340 -47.64 -20.78 6.84
N GLY A 341 -47.02 -19.80 6.18
CA GLY A 341 -47.05 -19.61 4.72
C GLY A 341 -48.44 -19.50 4.03
N VAL A 342 -49.52 -19.66 4.78
CA VAL A 342 -50.94 -19.74 4.41
C VAL A 342 -51.69 -19.21 5.64
N ASP A 343 -52.82 -18.54 5.42
CA ASP A 343 -53.57 -17.73 6.40
C ASP A 343 -53.42 -18.17 7.86
N SER A 344 -52.97 -17.19 8.68
CA SER A 344 -52.74 -17.24 10.13
C SER A 344 -53.35 -18.45 10.85
N ILE A 345 -52.51 -19.18 11.60
CA ILE A 345 -52.92 -20.21 12.57
C ILE A 345 -53.65 -19.54 13.76
N ARG A 346 -54.73 -18.80 13.49
CA ARG A 346 -55.57 -18.13 14.46
C ARG A 346 -56.28 -19.19 15.28
N GLY A 347 -55.94 -19.25 16.57
CA GLY A 347 -56.62 -20.11 17.54
C GLY A 347 -56.01 -21.50 17.72
N ALA A 348 -54.83 -21.82 17.17
CA ALA A 348 -54.14 -23.07 17.56
C ALA A 348 -53.25 -22.92 18.80
N PHE A 349 -52.93 -21.70 19.22
CA PHE A 349 -52.21 -21.41 20.45
C PHE A 349 -53.06 -20.56 21.40
N ARG A 350 -52.79 -20.71 22.70
CA ARG A 350 -53.32 -19.82 23.75
C ARG A 350 -52.61 -18.48 23.72
N GLU A 351 -53.23 -17.50 24.39
CA GLU A 351 -52.63 -16.19 24.68
C GLU A 351 -51.24 -16.33 25.32
N VAL A 352 -50.37 -15.35 25.07
CA VAL A 352 -49.04 -15.28 25.68
C VAL A 352 -49.17 -15.27 27.20
N ARG A 353 -48.43 -16.14 27.87
CA ARG A 353 -48.36 -16.22 29.33
C ARG A 353 -46.94 -15.98 29.80
N ARG A 354 -46.81 -15.61 31.07
CA ARG A 354 -45.53 -15.23 31.69
C ARG A 354 -45.25 -16.05 32.93
N LEU A 355 -44.00 -16.46 33.08
CA LEU A 355 -43.49 -17.05 34.31
C LEU A 355 -42.12 -16.47 34.62
N SER A 356 -41.90 -16.12 35.88
CA SER A 356 -40.60 -15.68 36.39
C SER A 356 -39.96 -16.77 37.24
N GLY A 357 -38.64 -16.87 37.17
CA GLY A 357 -37.84 -17.78 37.96
C GLY A 357 -36.36 -17.54 37.78
N GLN A 358 -35.55 -18.55 38.08
CA GLN A 358 -34.10 -18.53 37.88
C GLN A 358 -33.69 -19.55 36.83
N ASN A 359 -32.86 -19.15 35.86
CA ASN A 359 -32.28 -20.10 34.91
C ASN A 359 -31.29 -21.06 35.59
N GLU A 360 -30.75 -22.02 34.83
CA GLU A 360 -29.78 -22.99 35.36
C GLU A 360 -28.45 -22.37 35.85
N LEU A 361 -28.26 -21.08 35.59
CA LEU A 361 -27.11 -20.27 36.01
C LEU A 361 -27.45 -19.32 37.17
N GLY A 362 -28.66 -19.42 37.74
CA GLY A 362 -29.12 -18.61 38.88
C GLY A 362 -29.55 -17.18 38.53
N ALA A 363 -29.52 -16.79 37.26
CA ALA A 363 -29.97 -15.46 36.82
C ALA A 363 -31.51 -15.40 36.83
N ALA A 364 -32.07 -14.31 37.35
CA ALA A 364 -33.51 -14.07 37.31
C ALA A 364 -33.97 -13.80 35.87
N VAL A 365 -35.00 -14.53 35.42
CA VAL A 365 -35.55 -14.43 34.06
C VAL A 365 -37.07 -14.45 34.13
N THR A 366 -37.71 -13.61 33.32
CA THR A 366 -39.13 -13.75 32.99
C THR A 366 -39.23 -14.29 31.57
N MET A 367 -39.88 -15.44 31.42
CA MET A 367 -40.15 -16.03 30.11
C MET A 367 -41.60 -15.77 29.73
N ALA A 368 -41.79 -15.29 28.50
CA ALA A 368 -43.06 -15.38 27.81
C ALA A 368 -43.14 -16.74 27.11
N TYR A 369 -44.34 -17.33 27.05
CA TYR A 369 -44.56 -18.58 26.36
C TYR A 369 -45.95 -18.69 25.76
N ILE A 370 -46.06 -19.50 24.72
CA ILE A 370 -47.33 -19.95 24.12
C ILE A 370 -47.39 -21.47 24.12
N VAL A 371 -48.61 -21.99 24.28
CA VAL A 371 -48.90 -23.43 24.27
C VAL A 371 -50.04 -23.70 23.31
N SER A 372 -49.97 -24.81 22.56
CA SER A 372 -51.04 -25.20 21.66
C SER A 372 -52.36 -25.48 22.41
N ASN A 373 -53.49 -25.17 21.77
CA ASN A 373 -54.83 -25.39 22.33
C ASN A 373 -55.22 -26.86 22.38
N ALA A 374 -54.61 -27.69 21.52
CA ALA A 374 -54.81 -29.13 21.46
C ALA A 374 -53.47 -29.86 21.58
N THR A 375 -53.53 -31.12 22.01
CA THR A 375 -52.41 -32.06 21.82
C THR A 375 -52.32 -32.44 20.34
N GLN A 376 -51.13 -32.81 19.86
CA GLN A 376 -50.91 -33.11 18.43
C GLN A 376 -51.37 -32.01 17.46
N ALA A 377 -51.34 -30.73 17.88
CA ALA A 377 -51.90 -29.64 17.10
C ALA A 377 -51.24 -29.43 15.72
N PHE A 378 -50.01 -29.93 15.54
CA PHE A 378 -49.22 -29.79 14.32
C PHE A 378 -48.69 -31.15 13.88
N THR A 379 -48.76 -31.41 12.58
CA THR A 379 -48.31 -32.66 11.96
C THR A 379 -47.39 -32.32 10.79
N ASN A 380 -46.08 -32.40 11.03
CA ASN A 380 -45.04 -32.05 10.05
C ASN A 380 -45.16 -30.60 9.51
N SER A 381 -45.57 -29.67 10.38
CA SER A 381 -45.77 -28.26 10.03
C SER A 381 -44.47 -27.46 10.13
N THR A 382 -44.45 -26.28 9.51
CA THR A 382 -43.42 -25.27 9.75
C THR A 382 -44.02 -24.12 10.56
N LEU A 383 -43.42 -23.77 11.69
CA LEU A 383 -43.86 -22.66 12.51
C LEU A 383 -42.87 -21.51 12.38
N GLU A 384 -43.33 -20.36 11.93
CA GLU A 384 -42.56 -19.11 11.94
C GLU A 384 -43.04 -18.24 13.12
N PHE A 385 -42.17 -18.09 14.11
CA PHE A 385 -42.29 -17.14 15.21
C PHE A 385 -41.72 -15.80 14.75
N LYS A 386 -42.46 -14.68 14.90
CA LYS A 386 -41.99 -13.32 14.55
C LYS A 386 -41.88 -12.42 15.76
#